data_AF-A0A7C3KSI7-F1
#
_entry.id   AF-A0A7C3KSI7-F1
#
_cell.length_a   1.000
_cell.length_b   1.000
_cell.length_c   1.000
_cell.angle_alpha   90.00
_cell.angle_beta   90.00
_cell.angle_gamma   90.00
#
_symmetry.space_group_name_H-M   'P 1'
#
loop_
_entity.id
_entity.type
_entity.pdbx_description
1 polymer ?
#
loop_
_entity_poly.entity_id
_entity_poly.type
_entity_poly.pdbx_seq_one_letter_code
_entity_poly.pdbx_strand_id
1 'polypeptide(L)'
;MDAVFVRRFSRLALVTLIAVYFVILAGAVVRATGSGMGCPDWPKCFGQWVPPTDSAGLPEGYKEHYIEKRKEKNARFAGYLRFFGMNETADRIMNDPAIYTELEFNAAKTWIEYANRLAGALLGVL
;
A
#
# COMPACT_ATOMS: atom_id res chain seq x y z
N MET A 1 17.21 -13.50 -36.10
CA MET A 1 16.55 -12.48 -35.25
C MET A 1 16.50 -11.19 -36.05
N ASP A 2 15.32 -10.68 -36.35
CA ASP A 2 15.17 -9.49 -37.18
C ASP A 2 15.66 -8.23 -36.45
N ALA A 3 16.38 -7.35 -37.13
CA ALA A 3 16.88 -6.11 -36.55
C ALA A 3 15.76 -5.24 -35.94
N VAL A 4 14.55 -5.32 -36.50
CA VAL A 4 13.34 -4.66 -35.98
C VAL A 4 12.92 -5.24 -34.62
N PHE A 5 13.00 -6.56 -34.44
CA PHE A 5 12.69 -7.22 -33.18
C PHE A 5 13.67 -6.79 -32.08
N VAL A 6 14.97 -6.82 -32.38
CA VAL A 6 16.02 -6.41 -31.43
C VAL A 6 15.82 -4.96 -30.98
N ARG A 7 15.56 -4.04 -31.92
CA ARG A 7 15.34 -2.62 -31.60
C ARG A 7 14.07 -2.39 -30.76
N ARG A 8 12.99 -3.13 -31.00
CA ARG A 8 11.76 -3.06 -30.19
C ARG A 8 11.99 -3.60 -28.79
N PHE A 9 12.67 -4.74 -28.68
CA PHE A 9 13.01 -5.36 -27.40
C PHE A 9 13.89 -4.44 -26.55
N SER A 10 14.97 -3.89 -27.10
CA SER A 10 15.85 -2.97 -26.35
C SER A 10 15.13 -1.71 -25.90
N ARG A 11 14.18 -1.19 -26.69
CA ARG A 11 13.36 -0.04 -26.30
C ARG A 11 12.42 -0.39 -25.14
N LEU A 12 11.73 -1.53 -25.22
CA LEU A 12 10.87 -2.01 -24.15
C LEU A 12 11.68 -2.22 -22.87
N ALA A 13 12.83 -2.89 -22.95
CA ALA A 13 13.72 -3.11 -21.82
C ALA A 13 14.16 -1.79 -21.15
N LEU A 14 14.50 -0.77 -21.95
CA LEU A 14 14.83 0.56 -21.43
C LEU A 14 13.63 1.24 -20.77
N VAL A 15 12.43 1.17 -21.37
CA VAL A 15 11.21 1.73 -20.80
C VAL A 15 10.87 1.05 -19.47
N THR A 16 10.94 -0.28 -19.41
CA THR A 16 10.71 -1.06 -18.17
C THR A 16 11.73 -0.71 -17.11
N LEU A 17 13.02 -0.58 -17.47
CA LEU A 17 14.08 -0.19 -16.53
C LEU A 17 13.78 1.19 -15.90
N ILE A 18 13.40 2.16 -16.73
CA ILE A 18 13.04 3.50 -16.28
C ILE A 18 11.79 3.45 -15.39
N ALA A 19 10.75 2.72 -15.80
CA ALA A 19 9.52 2.56 -15.04
C ALA A 19 9.76 1.96 -13.65
N VAL A 20 10.57 0.90 -13.56
CA VAL A 20 10.93 0.28 -12.27
C VAL A 20 11.67 1.27 -11.37
N TYR A 21 12.60 2.06 -11.92
CA TYR A 21 13.27 3.11 -11.15
C TYR A 21 12.29 4.14 -10.59
N PHE A 22 11.30 4.57 -11.37
CA PHE A 22 10.26 5.48 -10.88
C PHE A 22 9.42 4.86 -9.76
N VAL A 23 9.02 3.59 -9.88
CA VAL A 23 8.27 2.88 -8.81
C VAL A 23 9.09 2.79 -7.52
N ILE A 24 10.38 2.48 -7.63
CA ILE A 24 11.29 2.43 -6.47
C ILE A 24 11.36 3.78 -5.77
N LEU A 25 11.53 4.88 -6.53
CA LEU A 25 11.58 6.22 -5.98
C LEU A 25 10.26 6.63 -5.33
N ALA A 26 9.11 6.32 -5.96
CA ALA A 26 7.80 6.58 -5.38
C ALA A 26 7.61 5.82 -4.04
N GLY A 27 8.00 4.55 -4.00
CA GLY A 27 7.97 3.76 -2.76
C GLY A 27 8.90 4.30 -1.68
N ALA A 28 10.07 4.82 -2.06
CA ALA A 28 11.00 5.48 -1.14
C ALA A 28 10.38 6.74 -0.53
N VAL A 29 9.67 7.55 -1.30
CA VAL A 29 8.95 8.74 -0.80
C VAL A 29 7.85 8.34 0.20
N VAL A 30 7.07 7.30 -0.09
CA VAL A 30 6.04 6.78 0.84
C VAL A 30 6.68 6.38 2.18
N ARG A 31 7.82 5.69 2.14
CA ARG A 31 8.54 5.27 3.35
C ARG A 31 9.13 6.46 4.11
N ALA A 32 9.78 7.38 3.42
CA ALA A 32 10.42 8.55 4.02
C ALA A 32 9.40 9.50 4.68
N THR A 33 8.20 9.61 4.11
CA THR A 33 7.12 10.46 4.65
C THR A 33 6.24 9.76 5.70
N GLY A 34 6.45 8.45 5.93
CA GLY A 34 5.59 7.66 6.79
C GLY A 34 4.14 7.58 6.29
N SER A 35 3.95 7.60 4.96
CA SER A 35 2.63 7.63 4.32
C SER A 35 2.06 6.25 4.04
N GLY A 36 2.79 5.17 4.28
CA GLY A 36 2.40 3.79 3.92
C GLY A 36 1.17 3.22 4.66
N MET A 37 0.51 4.01 5.50
CA MET A 37 -0.79 3.69 6.11
C MET A 37 -1.82 4.80 5.89
N GLY A 38 -1.56 5.74 4.98
CA GLY A 38 -2.45 6.86 4.66
C GLY A 38 -3.71 6.42 3.90
N CYS A 39 -3.67 5.29 3.20
CA CYS A 39 -4.78 4.71 2.47
C CYS A 39 -5.04 3.25 2.92
N PRO A 40 -6.11 3.00 3.70
CA PRO A 40 -6.34 1.68 4.30
C PRO A 40 -6.78 0.60 3.29
N ASP A 41 -7.26 1.03 2.11
CA ASP A 41 -7.84 0.17 1.09
C ASP A 41 -7.17 0.38 -0.27
N TRP A 42 -7.38 -0.59 -1.17
CA TRP A 42 -7.06 -0.52 -2.60
C TRP A 42 -8.02 -1.46 -3.34
N PRO A 43 -8.58 -1.12 -4.52
CA PRO A 43 -8.28 0.04 -5.38
C PRO A 43 -8.95 1.36 -4.99
N LYS A 44 -9.95 1.31 -4.09
CA LYS A 44 -10.57 2.48 -3.47
C LYS A 44 -9.79 2.91 -2.24
N CYS A 45 -9.88 4.17 -1.86
CA CYS A 45 -9.34 4.72 -0.63
C CYS A 45 -10.48 5.27 0.24
N PHE A 46 -10.60 4.83 1.50
CA PHE A 46 -11.75 5.19 2.34
C PHE A 46 -13.12 4.89 1.69
N GLY A 47 -13.20 3.79 0.93
CA GLY A 47 -14.40 3.42 0.17
C GLY A 47 -14.70 4.28 -1.08
N GLN A 48 -13.84 5.24 -1.42
CA GLN A 48 -13.99 6.18 -2.54
C GLN A 48 -12.94 5.91 -3.64
N TRP A 49 -13.27 6.18 -4.90
CA TRP A 49 -12.30 6.06 -6.02
C TRP A 49 -11.32 7.23 -6.06
N VAL A 50 -11.78 8.43 -5.69
CA VAL A 50 -10.93 9.60 -5.52
C VAL A 50 -10.75 9.79 -4.02
N PRO A 51 -9.51 9.80 -3.50
CA PRO A 51 -9.28 9.98 -2.07
C PRO A 51 -9.81 11.34 -1.58
N PRO A 52 -10.34 11.40 -0.35
CA PRO A 52 -10.80 12.65 0.22
C PRO A 52 -9.62 13.61 0.43
N THR A 53 -9.89 14.91 0.33
CA THR A 53 -8.90 15.98 0.58
C THR A 53 -9.01 16.58 1.98
N ASP A 54 -10.09 16.26 2.70
CA ASP A 54 -10.37 16.74 4.05
C ASP A 54 -11.15 15.68 4.84
N SER A 55 -11.10 15.76 6.18
CA SER A 55 -11.78 14.81 7.07
C SER A 55 -13.30 14.86 6.95
N ALA A 56 -13.89 15.98 6.51
CA ALA A 56 -15.33 16.09 6.29
C ALA A 56 -15.85 15.16 5.17
N GLY A 57 -14.97 14.69 4.27
CA GLY A 57 -15.32 13.78 3.18
C GLY A 57 -15.32 12.29 3.57
N LEU A 58 -15.04 11.96 4.83
CA LEU A 58 -14.92 10.59 5.31
C LEU A 58 -16.27 9.97 5.68
N PRO A 59 -16.44 8.64 5.51
CA PRO A 59 -17.62 7.96 5.99
C PRO A 59 -17.73 8.01 7.53
N GLU A 60 -18.95 7.97 8.04
CA GLU A 60 -19.20 7.83 9.48
C GLU A 60 -18.62 6.51 10.02
N GLY A 61 -18.01 6.54 11.21
CA GLY A 61 -17.44 5.36 11.86
C GLY A 61 -16.22 4.74 11.13
N TYR A 62 -15.54 5.52 10.27
CA TYR A 62 -14.41 4.97 9.50
C TYR A 62 -13.27 4.48 10.41
N LYS A 63 -13.00 5.16 11.54
CA LYS A 63 -11.90 4.85 12.44
C LYS A 63 -12.06 3.44 13.02
N GLU A 64 -13.22 3.15 13.56
CA GLU A 64 -13.60 1.87 14.15
C GLU A 64 -13.54 0.77 13.09
N HIS A 65 -14.16 1.00 11.93
CA HIS A 65 -14.18 0.05 10.83
C HIS A 65 -12.76 -0.38 10.38
N TYR A 66 -11.84 0.58 10.24
CA TYR A 66 -10.48 0.30 9.79
C TYR A 66 -9.59 -0.32 10.86
N ILE A 67 -9.86 -0.06 12.14
CA ILE A 67 -9.21 -0.77 13.25
C ILE A 67 -9.62 -2.23 13.26
N GLU A 68 -10.92 -2.52 13.17
CA GLU A 68 -11.42 -3.89 13.16
C GLU A 68 -10.81 -4.69 12.00
N LYS A 69 -10.76 -4.09 10.81
CA LYS A 69 -10.12 -4.68 9.63
C LYS A 69 -8.62 -4.96 9.83
N ARG A 70 -7.91 -4.09 10.55
CA ARG A 70 -6.49 -4.30 10.88
C ARG A 70 -6.32 -5.46 11.87
N LYS A 71 -7.16 -5.52 12.91
CA LYS A 71 -7.19 -6.62 13.88
C LYS A 71 -7.42 -7.95 13.20
N GLU A 72 -8.41 -8.03 12.31
CA GLU A 72 -8.74 -9.26 11.58
C GLU A 72 -7.57 -9.73 10.69
N LYS A 73 -6.97 -8.82 9.92
CA LYS A 73 -5.81 -9.13 9.07
C LYS A 73 -4.61 -9.60 9.88
N ASN A 74 -4.34 -8.96 11.01
CA ASN A 74 -3.23 -9.34 11.89
C ASN A 74 -3.51 -10.67 12.59
N ALA A 75 -4.75 -10.93 13.03
CA ALA A 75 -5.14 -12.22 13.59
C ALA A 75 -4.98 -13.36 12.57
N ARG A 76 -5.40 -13.13 11.32
CA ARG A 76 -5.20 -14.09 10.21
C ARG A 76 -3.72 -14.34 9.95
N PHE A 77 -2.90 -13.29 9.89
CA PHE A 77 -1.46 -13.41 9.68
C PHE A 77 -0.76 -14.13 10.83
N ALA A 78 -1.12 -13.81 12.08
CA ALA A 78 -0.65 -14.51 13.26
C ALA A 78 -1.03 -16.00 13.23
N GLY A 79 -2.23 -16.35 12.73
CA GLY A 79 -2.63 -17.74 12.50
C GLY A 79 -1.70 -18.48 11.55
N TYR A 80 -1.29 -17.85 10.44
CA TYR A 80 -0.29 -18.42 9.53
C TYR A 80 1.08 -18.58 10.20
N LEU A 81 1.53 -17.58 10.97
CA LEU A 81 2.80 -17.67 11.68
C LEU A 81 2.82 -18.84 12.67
N ARG A 82 1.74 -19.03 13.44
CA ARG A 82 1.61 -20.17 14.36
C ARG A 82 1.65 -21.51 13.62
N PHE A 83 0.99 -21.60 12.46
CA PHE A 83 1.04 -22.81 11.63
C PHE A 83 2.48 -23.16 11.19
N PHE A 84 3.30 -22.17 10.86
CA PHE A 84 4.72 -22.38 10.53
C PHE A 84 5.65 -22.49 11.76
N GLY A 85 5.09 -22.57 12.98
CA GLY A 85 5.86 -22.71 14.23
C GLY A 85 6.45 -21.40 14.77
N MET A 86 6.09 -20.24 14.21
CA MET A 86 6.57 -18.91 14.63
C MET A 86 5.69 -18.29 15.72
N ASN A 87 5.46 -19.01 16.83
CA ASN A 87 4.52 -18.60 17.89
C ASN A 87 4.90 -17.27 18.55
N GLU A 88 6.18 -17.07 18.89
CA GLU A 88 6.67 -15.83 19.53
C GLU A 88 6.42 -14.60 18.65
N THR A 89 6.66 -14.71 17.34
CA THR A 89 6.42 -13.61 16.39
C THR A 89 4.92 -13.31 16.27
N ALA A 90 4.09 -14.35 16.24
CA ALA A 90 2.64 -14.21 16.22
C ALA A 90 2.13 -13.46 17.45
N ASP A 91 2.63 -13.80 18.64
CA ASP A 91 2.23 -13.17 19.89
C ASP A 91 2.76 -11.73 19.99
N ARG A 92 3.98 -11.46 19.52
CA ARG A 92 4.52 -10.10 19.43
C ARG A 92 3.66 -9.20 18.55
N ILE A 93 3.21 -9.71 17.41
CA ILE A 93 2.31 -8.96 16.52
C ILE A 93 0.98 -8.72 17.23
N MET A 94 0.35 -9.74 17.79
CA MET A 94 -0.98 -9.58 18.40
C MET A 94 -1.00 -8.65 19.62
N ASN A 95 0.12 -8.55 20.34
CA ASN A 95 0.27 -7.71 21.53
C ASN A 95 0.83 -6.32 21.23
N ASP A 96 1.10 -5.96 19.97
CA ASP A 96 1.59 -4.63 19.61
C ASP A 96 0.48 -3.57 19.79
N PRO A 97 0.65 -2.57 20.69
CA PRO A 97 -0.38 -1.55 20.93
C PRO A 97 -0.66 -0.69 19.69
N ALA A 98 0.28 -0.55 18.75
CA ALA A 98 0.11 0.26 17.54
C ALA A 98 -0.97 -0.29 16.58
N ILE A 99 -1.39 -1.55 16.76
CA ILE A 99 -2.48 -2.14 15.98
C ILE A 99 -3.84 -1.61 16.42
N TYR A 100 -3.96 -1.24 17.69
CA TYR A 100 -5.22 -0.88 18.34
C TYR A 100 -5.45 0.64 18.39
N THR A 101 -4.47 1.45 17.98
CA THR A 101 -4.57 2.90 17.96
C THR A 101 -5.31 3.42 16.71
N GLU A 102 -6.21 4.38 16.93
CA GLU A 102 -6.84 5.15 15.87
C GLU A 102 -5.80 6.02 15.17
N LEU A 103 -5.71 5.88 13.84
CA LEU A 103 -4.90 6.76 13.03
C LEU A 103 -5.75 7.94 12.57
N GLU A 104 -5.28 9.15 12.86
CA GLU A 104 -5.90 10.36 12.34
C GLU A 104 -5.73 10.45 10.82
N PHE A 105 -6.76 10.98 10.16
CA PHE A 105 -6.73 11.20 8.73
C PHE A 105 -5.75 12.31 8.37
N ASN A 106 -4.96 12.10 7.32
CA ASN A 106 -4.07 13.11 6.76
C ASN A 106 -4.11 13.04 5.23
N ALA A 107 -4.69 14.05 4.59
CA ALA A 107 -4.87 14.09 3.15
C ALA A 107 -3.56 13.92 2.37
N ALA A 108 -2.47 14.57 2.81
CA ALA A 108 -1.18 14.48 2.12
C ALA A 108 -0.66 13.04 2.12
N LYS A 109 -0.68 12.36 3.28
CA LYS A 109 -0.28 10.95 3.37
C LYS A 109 -1.16 10.04 2.54
N THR A 110 -2.47 10.26 2.57
CA THR A 110 -3.43 9.50 1.78
C THR A 110 -3.15 9.60 0.28
N TRP A 111 -2.94 10.82 -0.23
CA TRP A 111 -2.63 11.05 -1.64
C TRP A 111 -1.26 10.52 -2.05
N ILE A 112 -0.23 10.68 -1.21
CA ILE A 112 1.11 10.12 -1.46
C ILE A 112 1.03 8.61 -1.62
N GLU A 113 0.31 7.92 -0.73
CA GLU A 113 0.16 6.47 -0.83
C GLU A 113 -0.70 6.03 -2.02
N TYR A 114 -1.85 6.69 -2.24
CA TYR A 114 -2.76 6.35 -3.33
C TYR A 114 -2.08 6.51 -4.70
N ALA A 115 -1.37 7.63 -4.91
CA ALA A 115 -0.63 7.87 -6.14
C ALA A 115 0.46 6.82 -6.37
N ASN A 116 1.19 6.42 -5.32
CA ASN A 116 2.19 5.36 -5.42
C ASN A 116 1.55 4.01 -5.80
N ARG A 117 0.44 3.62 -5.17
CA ARG A 117 -0.29 2.38 -5.49
C ARG A 117 -0.83 2.41 -6.93
N LEU A 118 -1.35 3.55 -7.39
CA LEU A 118 -1.84 3.74 -8.76
C LEU A 118 -0.72 3.68 -9.79
N ALA A 119 0.40 4.37 -9.55
CA ALA A 119 1.57 4.33 -10.41
C ALA A 119 2.11 2.90 -10.54
N GLY A 120 2.21 2.17 -9.42
CA GLY A 120 2.61 0.77 -9.42
C GLY A 120 1.66 -0.13 -10.24
N ALA A 121 0.35 0.06 -10.08
CA ALA A 121 -0.65 -0.71 -10.85
C ALA A 121 -0.59 -0.42 -12.35
N LEU A 122 -0.43 0.84 -12.76
CA LEU A 122 -0.34 1.24 -14.17
C LEU A 122 0.98 0.78 -14.81
N LEU A 123 2.10 0.97 -14.11
CA LEU A 123 3.42 0.60 -14.61
C LEU A 123 3.65 -0.91 -14.61
N GLY A 124 2.92 -1.68 -13.80
CA GLY A 124 2.95 -3.14 -13.82
C GLY A 124 2.30 -3.79 -15.04
N VAL A 125 1.60 -3.03 -15.90
CA VAL A 125 0.98 -3.52 -17.14
C VAL A 125 1.92 -3.40 -18.36
N LEU A 126 2.98 -2.59 -18.25
CA LEU A 126 4.03 -2.43 -19.27
C LEU A 126 4.87 -3.70 -19.44
#